data_AF-A0A1Y2E2I3-F1
#
_entry.id   AF-A0A1Y2E2I3-F1
#
_cell.length_a   1.000
_cell.length_b   1.000
_cell.length_c   1.000
_cell.angle_alpha   90.00
_cell.angle_beta   90.00
_cell.angle_gamma   90.00
#
_symmetry.space_group_name_H-M   'P 1'
#
loop_
_entity.id
_entity.type
_entity.pdbx_description
1 polymer ?
#
loop_
_entity_poly.entity_id
_entity_poly.type
_entity_poly.pdbx_seq_one_letter_code
_entity_poly.pdbx_strand_id
1 'polypeptide(L)'
;MPFNGFASAFIELIWVFSTYFYIITNHTLRRPLPIFKKTFKPSRNGSLLFHLAIPLFEVVRYHVQAVHGTVRSDFFDLLLCLAHSFTCYRLTKTRKFPHQLIMRPTFQTIITIRVLTAVIAFTSASPFWHRATIRILNAFVYPRLLVKSLGVLGILPNYSSTYTASTFVACILAVHDTEILFGPQIFMVMFVCNATLNRWVAVQISQSASKSLRYDVAQVLSSAGFANLKMAQHA
;
A
#
# COMPACT_ATOMS: atom_id res chain seq x y z
N MET A 1 -10.76 6.17 19.00
CA MET A 1 -12.01 6.72 19.60
C MET A 1 -13.22 6.24 18.80
N PRO A 2 -14.21 5.58 19.42
CA PRO A 2 -15.46 5.27 18.74
C PRO A 2 -16.24 6.57 18.51
N PHE A 3 -16.49 6.90 17.25
CA PHE A 3 -17.16 8.12 16.83
C PHE A 3 -18.68 7.97 17.00
N ASN A 4 -19.22 8.59 18.05
CA ASN A 4 -20.66 8.62 18.32
C ASN A 4 -21.27 9.85 17.63
N GLY A 5 -21.76 9.70 16.41
CA GLY A 5 -22.69 10.66 15.80
C GLY A 5 -22.47 10.97 14.30
N PHE A 6 -23.57 11.23 13.59
CA PHE A 6 -23.64 11.61 12.17
C PHE A 6 -22.62 12.70 11.77
N ALA A 7 -22.45 13.72 12.61
CA ALA A 7 -21.53 14.82 12.35
C ALA A 7 -20.06 14.37 12.23
N SER A 8 -19.64 13.41 13.06
CA SER A 8 -18.26 12.92 13.05
C SER A 8 -17.93 12.08 11.82
N ALA A 9 -18.86 11.22 11.38
CA ALA A 9 -18.70 10.45 10.14
C ALA A 9 -18.71 11.35 8.90
N PHE A 10 -19.51 12.42 8.92
CA PHE A 10 -19.58 13.40 7.83
C PHE A 10 -18.31 14.27 7.75
N ILE A 11 -17.78 14.72 8.89
CA ILE A 11 -16.50 15.45 8.96
C ILE A 11 -15.35 14.55 8.48
N GLU A 12 -15.32 13.28 8.89
CA GLU A 12 -14.31 12.33 8.43
C GLU A 12 -14.42 12.11 6.91
N LEU A 13 -15.63 11.95 6.37
CA LEU A 13 -15.85 11.86 4.92
C LEU A 13 -15.34 13.10 4.18
N ILE A 14 -15.67 14.30 4.65
CA ILE A 14 -15.19 15.55 4.03
C ILE A 14 -13.67 15.64 4.13
N TRP A 15 -13.09 15.35 5.30
CA TRP A 15 -11.65 15.40 5.51
C TRP A 15 -10.92 14.43 4.59
N VAL A 16 -11.38 13.18 4.56
CA VAL A 16 -10.85 12.12 3.70
C VAL A 16 -11.00 12.53 2.24
N PHE A 17 -12.20 12.88 1.79
CA PHE A 17 -12.44 13.24 0.39
C PHE A 17 -11.60 14.45 -0.03
N SER A 18 -11.54 15.49 0.79
CA SER A 18 -10.73 16.69 0.54
C SER A 18 -9.24 16.38 0.51
N THR A 19 -8.77 15.52 1.42
CA THR A 19 -7.36 15.12 1.49
C THR A 19 -6.97 14.28 0.28
N TYR A 20 -7.78 13.28 -0.08
CA TYR A 20 -7.57 12.46 -1.28
C TYR A 20 -7.66 13.29 -2.56
N PHE A 21 -8.65 14.19 -2.68
CA PHE A 21 -8.81 15.08 -3.82
C PHE A 21 -7.61 16.03 -3.96
N TYR A 22 -7.19 16.69 -2.87
CA TYR A 22 -6.01 17.54 -2.83
C TYR A 22 -4.75 16.78 -3.26
N ILE A 23 -4.58 15.55 -2.77
CA ILE A 23 -3.46 14.68 -3.08
C ILE A 23 -3.43 14.27 -4.55
N ILE A 24 -4.56 13.86 -5.12
CA ILE A 24 -4.64 13.41 -6.51
C ILE A 24 -4.37 14.59 -7.44
N THR A 25 -5.03 15.72 -7.20
CA THR A 25 -4.91 16.91 -8.05
C THR A 25 -3.53 17.56 -7.95
N ASN A 26 -3.02 17.81 -6.73
CA ASN A 26 -1.79 18.58 -6.57
C ASN A 26 -0.50 17.75 -6.63
N HIS A 27 -0.53 16.49 -6.20
CA HIS A 27 0.67 15.65 -6.18
C HIS A 27 0.73 14.67 -7.37
N THR A 28 -0.40 14.09 -7.78
CA THR A 28 -0.40 13.03 -8.81
C THR A 28 -0.56 13.62 -10.22
N LEU A 29 -1.43 14.63 -10.39
CA LEU A 29 -1.73 15.22 -11.70
C LEU A 29 -0.85 16.45 -12.04
N ARG A 30 -0.62 17.37 -11.07
CA ARG A 30 0.10 18.63 -11.33
C ARG A 30 1.62 18.55 -11.33
N ARG A 31 2.22 17.52 -10.72
CA ARG A 31 3.69 17.35 -10.66
C ARG A 31 4.09 15.94 -11.09
N PRO A 32 4.19 15.63 -12.40
CA PRO A 32 4.95 14.47 -12.82
C PRO A 32 6.36 14.66 -12.28
N LEU A 33 6.73 13.84 -11.30
CA LEU A 33 8.00 13.90 -10.59
C LEU A 33 9.16 14.03 -11.59
N PRO A 34 10.21 14.82 -11.32
CA PRO A 34 11.32 15.01 -12.26
C PRO A 34 11.99 13.70 -12.72
N ILE A 35 11.96 12.65 -11.88
CA ILE A 35 12.46 11.30 -12.19
C ILE A 35 11.61 10.61 -13.27
N PHE A 36 10.35 11.00 -13.42
CA PHE A 36 9.39 10.47 -14.39
C PHE A 36 9.34 11.26 -15.71
N LYS A 37 10.06 12.40 -15.81
CA LYS A 37 10.02 13.30 -16.98
C LYS A 37 10.48 12.68 -18.31
N LYS A 38 11.19 11.54 -18.31
CA LYS A 38 11.63 10.90 -19.56
C LYS A 38 10.80 9.69 -20.01
N THR A 39 9.87 9.15 -19.19
CA THR A 39 9.15 7.91 -19.54
C THR A 39 7.67 7.85 -19.14
N PHE A 40 7.11 8.86 -18.47
CA PHE A 40 5.70 8.82 -18.08
C PHE A 40 4.78 9.15 -19.26
N LYS A 41 4.36 8.11 -20.01
CA LYS A 41 3.22 8.18 -20.92
C LYS A 41 1.93 7.91 -20.10
N PRO A 42 1.04 8.91 -19.91
CA PRO A 42 -0.20 8.74 -19.15
C PRO A 42 -1.12 7.66 -19.74
N SER A 43 -1.01 7.39 -21.04
CA SER A 43 -1.92 6.54 -21.82
C SER A 43 -1.79 5.03 -21.63
N ARG A 44 -0.96 4.52 -20.70
CA ARG A 44 -0.68 3.06 -20.62
C ARG A 44 -0.54 2.45 -19.22
N ASN A 45 -1.26 2.96 -18.22
CA ASN A 45 -1.20 2.42 -16.85
C ASN A 45 -2.56 2.21 -16.19
N GLY A 46 -3.45 1.43 -16.82
CA GLY A 46 -4.74 1.05 -16.23
C GLY A 46 -4.60 0.48 -14.81
N SER A 47 -3.55 -0.29 -14.53
CA SER A 47 -3.28 -0.80 -13.18
C SER A 47 -3.07 0.30 -12.13
N LEU A 48 -2.48 1.45 -12.49
CA LEU A 48 -2.32 2.57 -11.56
C LEU A 48 -3.66 3.30 -11.34
N LEU A 49 -4.46 3.45 -12.39
CA LEU A 49 -5.79 4.04 -12.26
C LEU A 49 -6.69 3.19 -11.36
N PHE A 50 -6.74 1.87 -11.58
CA PHE A 50 -7.47 0.95 -10.71
C PHE A 50 -6.93 0.96 -9.28
N HIS A 51 -5.61 1.00 -9.10
CA HIS A 51 -4.97 1.08 -7.78
C HIS A 51 -5.38 2.33 -6.99
N LEU A 52 -5.71 3.43 -7.67
CA LEU A 52 -6.17 4.66 -7.03
C LEU A 52 -7.70 4.68 -6.88
N ALA A 53 -8.44 4.22 -7.89
CA ALA A 53 -9.89 4.27 -7.93
C ALA A 53 -10.55 3.33 -6.91
N ILE A 54 -10.03 2.11 -6.75
CA ILE A 54 -10.64 1.10 -5.86
C ILE A 54 -10.62 1.57 -4.38
N PRO A 55 -9.47 2.01 -3.80
CA PRO A 55 -9.45 2.55 -2.44
C PRO A 55 -10.37 3.74 -2.23
N LEU A 56 -10.44 4.66 -3.19
CA LEU A 56 -11.34 5.82 -3.10
C LEU A 56 -12.80 5.36 -2.99
N PHE A 57 -13.19 4.43 -3.85
CA PHE A 57 -14.53 3.88 -3.86
C PHE A 57 -14.85 3.12 -2.57
N GLU A 58 -13.93 2.30 -2.06
CA GLU A 58 -14.09 1.61 -0.77
C GLU A 58 -14.31 2.58 0.39
N VAL A 59 -13.50 3.64 0.46
CA VAL A 59 -13.61 4.64 1.52
C VAL A 59 -14.93 5.40 1.44
N VAL A 60 -15.35 5.82 0.23
CA VAL A 60 -16.66 6.47 0.03
C VAL A 60 -17.79 5.52 0.44
N ARG A 61 -17.76 4.27 -0.02
CA ARG A 61 -18.77 3.26 0.32
C ARG A 61 -18.86 3.06 1.82
N TYR A 62 -17.73 2.87 2.51
CA TYR A 62 -17.68 2.70 3.96
C TYR A 62 -18.32 3.88 4.68
N HIS A 63 -17.97 5.12 4.33
CA HIS A 63 -18.51 6.29 5.00
C HIS A 63 -19.99 6.54 4.69
N VAL A 64 -20.45 6.27 3.46
CA VAL A 64 -21.88 6.31 3.11
C VAL A 64 -22.67 5.31 3.95
N GLN A 65 -22.15 4.09 4.15
CA GLN A 65 -22.78 3.11 5.03
C GLN A 65 -22.72 3.55 6.50
N ALA A 66 -21.60 4.14 6.93
CA ALA A 66 -21.40 4.58 8.32
C ALA A 66 -22.37 5.69 8.73
N VAL A 67 -22.82 6.52 7.78
CA VAL A 67 -23.89 7.50 8.00
C VAL A 67 -25.21 6.83 8.42
N HIS A 68 -25.47 5.62 7.96
CA HIS A 68 -26.71 4.88 8.23
C HIS A 68 -26.59 3.93 9.43
N GLY A 69 -25.40 3.81 10.04
CA GLY A 69 -25.19 3.02 11.25
C GLY A 69 -23.88 2.23 11.27
N THR A 70 -23.87 1.14 12.04
CA THR A 70 -22.68 0.30 12.20
C THR A 70 -22.39 -0.49 10.93
N VAL A 71 -21.21 -0.26 10.34
CA VAL A 71 -20.78 -0.90 9.09
C VAL A 71 -20.08 -2.22 9.36
N ARG A 72 -20.43 -3.27 8.61
CA ARG A 72 -19.76 -4.58 8.61
C ARG A 72 -19.24 -4.86 7.21
N SER A 73 -18.14 -5.61 7.12
CA SER A 73 -17.52 -5.98 5.85
C SER A 73 -18.39 -7.01 5.16
N ASP A 74 -18.79 -6.74 3.92
CA ASP A 74 -19.47 -7.73 3.08
C ASP A 74 -18.51 -8.39 2.08
N PHE A 75 -19.05 -9.27 1.24
CA PHE A 75 -18.27 -9.98 0.22
C PHE A 75 -17.70 -9.03 -0.84
N PHE A 76 -18.41 -7.94 -1.14
CA PHE A 76 -17.98 -6.96 -2.13
C PHE A 76 -16.80 -6.14 -1.61
N ASP A 77 -16.80 -5.77 -0.32
CA ASP A 77 -15.67 -5.09 0.33
C ASP A 77 -14.39 -5.98 0.29
N LEU A 78 -14.55 -7.29 0.52
CA LEU A 78 -13.45 -8.25 0.38
C LEU A 78 -12.93 -8.32 -1.07
N LEU A 79 -13.83 -8.37 -2.07
CA LEU A 79 -13.44 -8.38 -3.48
C LEU A 79 -12.68 -7.11 -3.89
N LEU A 80 -13.14 -5.94 -3.45
CA LEU A 80 -12.46 -4.67 -3.68
C LEU A 80 -11.07 -4.67 -3.03
N CYS A 81 -10.97 -5.17 -1.80
CA CYS A 81 -9.70 -5.31 -1.11
C CYS A 81 -8.72 -6.20 -1.90
N LEU A 82 -9.17 -7.36 -2.38
CA LEU A 82 -8.36 -8.28 -3.17
C LEU A 82 -7.98 -7.70 -4.54
N ALA A 83 -8.90 -7.02 -5.22
CA ALA A 83 -8.64 -6.36 -6.50
C ALA A 83 -7.61 -5.24 -6.34
N HIS A 84 -7.74 -4.40 -5.32
CA HIS A 84 -6.75 -3.39 -4.98
C HIS A 84 -5.39 -4.04 -4.67
N SER A 85 -5.38 -5.13 -3.90
CA SER A 85 -4.16 -5.86 -3.55
C SER A 85 -3.44 -6.40 -4.78
N PHE A 86 -4.18 -6.99 -5.71
CA PHE A 86 -3.65 -7.43 -6.99
C PHE A 86 -3.00 -6.29 -7.78
N THR A 87 -3.66 -5.12 -7.87
CA THR A 87 -3.04 -3.96 -8.54
C THR A 87 -1.76 -3.49 -7.85
N CYS A 88 -1.69 -3.57 -6.52
CA CYS A 88 -0.49 -3.24 -5.76
C CYS A 88 0.66 -4.21 -6.07
N TYR A 89 0.42 -5.53 -6.05
CA TYR A 89 1.42 -6.53 -6.43
C TYR A 89 1.89 -6.36 -7.88
N ARG A 90 0.97 -6.07 -8.81
CA ARG A 90 1.31 -5.78 -10.20
C ARG A 90 2.19 -4.53 -10.33
N LEU A 91 1.90 -3.47 -9.59
CA LEU A 91 2.70 -2.24 -9.58
C LEU A 91 4.07 -2.48 -8.95
N THR A 92 4.15 -3.21 -7.83
CA THR A 92 5.43 -3.52 -7.18
C THR A 92 6.35 -4.36 -8.06
N LYS A 93 5.77 -5.26 -8.87
CA LYS A 93 6.50 -6.04 -9.88
C LYS A 93 7.03 -5.17 -11.02
N THR A 94 6.17 -4.31 -11.59
CA THR A 94 6.45 -3.60 -12.85
C THR A 94 7.18 -2.27 -12.68
N ARG A 95 7.09 -1.61 -11.51
CA ARG A 95 7.68 -0.30 -11.26
C ARG A 95 9.10 -0.40 -10.70
N LYS A 96 9.97 0.49 -11.17
CA LYS A 96 11.27 0.75 -10.58
C LYS A 96 11.09 1.78 -9.46
N PHE A 97 11.34 1.37 -8.21
CA PHE A 97 11.35 2.28 -7.07
C PHE A 97 12.77 2.78 -6.80
N PRO A 98 12.93 3.98 -6.21
CA PRO A 98 14.25 4.53 -5.94
C PRO A 98 15.11 3.67 -5.00
N HIS A 99 14.51 3.09 -3.94
CA HIS A 99 15.16 2.11 -3.05
C HIS A 99 14.33 0.81 -2.98
N GLN A 100 14.52 -0.08 -3.97
CA GLN A 100 13.69 -1.29 -4.10
C GLN A 100 13.79 -2.26 -2.91
N LEU A 101 14.89 -2.27 -2.17
CA LEU A 101 15.09 -3.13 -0.99
C LEU A 101 14.15 -2.80 0.16
N ILE A 102 13.72 -1.54 0.26
CA ILE A 102 12.80 -1.07 1.31
C ILE A 102 11.40 -0.99 0.71
N MET A 103 11.24 -0.25 -0.39
CA MET A 103 9.92 0.09 -0.93
C MET A 103 9.07 -1.13 -1.31
N ARG A 104 9.67 -2.16 -1.93
CA ARG A 104 8.90 -3.33 -2.35
C ARG A 104 8.39 -4.12 -1.15
N PRO A 105 9.23 -4.54 -0.18
CA PRO A 105 8.74 -5.16 1.04
C PRO A 105 7.76 -4.28 1.83
N THR A 106 7.92 -2.95 1.85
CA THR A 106 6.96 -2.03 2.48
C THR A 106 5.57 -2.15 1.86
N PHE A 107 5.46 -2.04 0.53
CA PHE A 107 4.18 -2.15 -0.17
C PHE A 107 3.55 -3.54 -0.04
N GLN A 108 4.37 -4.60 -0.11
CA GLN A 108 3.90 -5.97 0.11
C GLN A 108 3.42 -6.18 1.55
N THR A 109 4.07 -5.57 2.53
CA THR A 109 3.68 -5.70 3.94
C THR A 109 2.35 -5.04 4.22
N ILE A 110 2.19 -3.77 3.83
CA ILE A 110 0.95 -3.04 4.10
C ILE A 110 -0.24 -3.71 3.39
N ILE A 111 -0.02 -4.24 2.18
CA ILE A 111 -1.09 -4.92 1.45
C ILE A 111 -1.42 -6.29 2.02
N THR A 112 -0.42 -7.06 2.49
CA THR A 112 -0.68 -8.34 3.17
C THR A 112 -1.47 -8.10 4.46
N ILE A 113 -1.09 -7.12 5.28
CA ILE A 113 -1.85 -6.76 6.50
C ILE A 113 -3.29 -6.39 6.13
N ARG A 114 -3.49 -5.62 5.06
CA ARG A 114 -4.82 -5.25 4.60
C ARG A 114 -5.67 -6.44 4.15
N VAL A 115 -5.10 -7.39 3.42
CA VAL A 115 -5.81 -8.61 3.01
C VAL A 115 -6.19 -9.44 4.23
N LEU A 116 -5.26 -9.64 5.18
CA LEU A 116 -5.52 -10.39 6.40
C LEU A 116 -6.64 -9.74 7.23
N THR A 117 -6.56 -8.42 7.44
CA THR A 117 -7.59 -7.68 8.17
C THR A 117 -8.95 -7.71 7.45
N ALA A 118 -8.99 -7.70 6.12
CA ALA A 118 -10.24 -7.78 5.35
C ALA A 118 -10.87 -9.18 5.42
N VAL A 119 -10.05 -10.23 5.36
CA VAL A 119 -10.53 -11.61 5.57
C VAL A 119 -11.10 -11.76 6.97
N ILE A 120 -10.40 -11.27 8.00
CA ILE A 120 -10.90 -11.29 9.39
C ILE A 120 -12.19 -10.48 9.51
N ALA A 121 -12.27 -9.29 8.91
CA ALA A 121 -13.46 -8.45 8.93
C ALA A 121 -14.68 -9.16 8.33
N PHE A 122 -14.50 -9.83 7.19
CA PHE A 122 -15.55 -10.57 6.50
C PHE A 122 -16.00 -11.80 7.31
N THR A 123 -15.06 -12.62 7.81
CA THR A 123 -15.40 -13.86 8.52
C THR A 123 -15.96 -13.62 9.92
N SER A 124 -15.45 -12.62 10.64
CA SER A 124 -15.91 -12.28 11.99
C SER A 124 -17.11 -11.32 12.01
N ALA A 125 -17.51 -10.78 10.85
CA ALA A 125 -18.51 -9.72 10.71
C ALA A 125 -18.27 -8.53 11.66
N SER A 126 -17.00 -8.26 12.00
CA SER A 126 -16.62 -7.29 13.02
C SER A 126 -16.48 -5.88 12.44
N PRO A 127 -17.23 -4.88 12.96
CA PRO A 127 -17.09 -3.48 12.57
C PRO A 127 -15.70 -2.91 12.85
N PHE A 128 -15.03 -3.42 13.88
CA PHE A 128 -13.67 -3.02 14.24
C PHE A 128 -12.68 -3.39 13.13
N TRP A 129 -12.69 -4.65 12.70
CA TRP A 129 -11.79 -5.13 11.65
C TRP A 129 -12.10 -4.47 10.30
N HIS A 130 -13.39 -4.23 10.00
CA HIS A 130 -13.73 -3.46 8.79
C HIS A 130 -13.14 -2.05 8.84
N ARG A 131 -13.32 -1.32 9.95
CA ARG A 131 -12.71 0.01 10.13
C ARG A 131 -11.19 -0.03 10.01
N ALA A 132 -10.54 -1.04 10.59
CA ALA A 132 -9.09 -1.21 10.47
C ALA A 132 -8.64 -1.31 9.00
N THR A 133 -9.36 -2.07 8.17
CA THR A 133 -9.03 -2.20 6.73
C THR A 133 -9.12 -0.88 5.97
N ILE A 134 -10.11 -0.05 6.32
CA ILE A 134 -10.32 1.27 5.73
C ILE A 134 -9.23 2.24 6.21
N ARG A 135 -8.87 2.22 7.50
CA ARG A 135 -7.79 3.07 8.05
C ARG A 135 -6.43 2.75 7.46
N ILE A 136 -6.14 1.49 7.11
CA ILE A 136 -4.90 1.13 6.40
C ILE A 136 -4.77 1.90 5.08
N LEU A 137 -5.87 2.29 4.42
CA LEU A 137 -5.80 3.08 3.19
C LEU A 137 -5.20 4.48 3.41
N ASN A 138 -5.12 4.98 4.64
CA ASN A 138 -4.36 6.19 4.96
C ASN A 138 -2.86 6.08 4.63
N ALA A 139 -2.35 4.87 4.35
CA ALA A 139 -1.04 4.65 3.74
C ALA A 139 -0.92 5.28 2.32
N PHE A 140 -2.00 5.76 1.71
CA PHE A 140 -1.94 6.65 0.54
C PHE A 140 -1.76 8.12 0.93
N VAL A 141 -2.36 8.56 2.02
CA VAL A 141 -2.37 9.96 2.45
C VAL A 141 -1.04 10.32 3.11
N TYR A 142 -0.64 9.55 4.11
CA TYR A 142 0.53 9.82 4.94
C TYR A 142 1.85 9.95 4.19
N PRO A 143 2.17 9.15 3.16
CA PRO A 143 3.43 9.33 2.45
C PRO A 143 3.51 10.69 1.78
N ARG A 144 2.39 11.22 1.27
CA ARG A 144 2.37 12.48 0.52
C ARG A 144 2.45 13.68 1.44
N LEU A 145 1.81 13.61 2.60
CA LEU A 145 1.98 14.59 3.66
C LEU A 145 3.43 14.60 4.15
N LEU A 146 3.99 13.43 4.47
CA LEU A 146 5.37 13.32 4.94
C LEU A 146 6.40 13.73 3.88
N VAL A 147 6.21 13.39 2.59
CA VAL A 147 7.11 13.83 1.51
C VAL A 147 7.13 15.34 1.41
N LYS A 148 5.96 15.99 1.54
CA LYS A 148 5.86 17.44 1.52
C LYS A 148 6.54 18.05 2.74
N SER A 149 6.23 17.57 3.94
CA SER A 149 6.79 18.09 5.19
C SER A 149 8.30 17.89 5.27
N LEU A 150 8.81 16.67 5.05
CA LEU A 150 10.24 16.38 5.06
C LEU A 150 10.99 17.04 3.90
N GLY A 151 10.33 17.20 2.74
CA GLY A 151 10.88 17.92 1.60
C GLY A 151 11.05 19.42 1.86
N VAL A 152 10.10 20.05 2.56
CA VAL A 152 10.20 21.45 2.98
C VAL A 152 11.29 21.64 4.02
N LEU A 153 11.44 20.70 4.96
CA LEU A 153 12.44 20.77 6.03
C LEU A 153 13.86 20.43 5.57
N GLY A 154 14.05 19.85 4.39
CA GLY A 154 15.37 19.49 3.87
C GLY A 154 16.12 18.44 4.68
N ILE A 155 15.41 17.65 5.51
CA ILE A 155 16.03 16.69 6.45
C ILE A 155 16.80 15.56 5.72
N LEU A 156 16.35 15.20 4.52
CA LEU A 156 16.93 14.10 3.74
C LEU A 156 17.59 14.61 2.46
N PRO A 157 18.71 13.99 2.04
CA PRO A 157 19.61 14.57 1.05
C PRO A 157 19.03 14.65 -0.36
N ASN A 158 18.04 13.82 -0.69
CA ASN A 158 17.41 13.80 -2.01
C ASN A 158 15.98 13.26 -1.95
N TYR A 159 15.21 13.53 -3.01
CA TYR A 159 13.82 13.09 -3.13
C TYR A 159 13.64 11.57 -3.00
N SER A 160 14.59 10.76 -3.47
CA SER A 160 14.54 9.30 -3.37
C SER A 160 14.51 8.84 -1.91
N SER A 161 15.43 9.37 -1.10
CA SER A 161 15.51 9.11 0.34
C SER A 161 14.28 9.64 1.05
N THR A 162 13.85 10.87 0.74
CA THR A 162 12.62 11.46 1.31
C THR A 162 11.41 10.60 1.04
N TYR A 163 11.17 10.24 -0.22
CA TYR A 163 10.03 9.41 -0.62
C TYR A 163 10.06 8.04 0.05
N THR A 164 11.24 7.43 0.17
CA THR A 164 11.40 6.11 0.78
C THR A 164 11.12 6.14 2.28
N ALA A 165 11.76 7.04 3.01
CA ALA A 165 11.55 7.20 4.44
C ALA A 165 10.10 7.59 4.75
N SER A 166 9.54 8.57 4.02
CA SER A 166 8.15 8.98 4.16
C SER A 166 7.17 7.83 3.92
N THR A 167 7.39 7.01 2.89
CA THR A 167 6.49 5.88 2.60
C THR A 167 6.58 4.80 3.66
N PHE A 168 7.79 4.48 4.12
CA PHE A 168 8.00 3.51 5.18
C PHE A 168 7.31 3.93 6.48
N VAL A 169 7.59 5.16 6.96
CA VAL A 169 6.98 5.72 8.17
C VAL A 169 5.47 5.86 8.02
N ALA A 170 4.99 6.30 6.87
CA ALA A 170 3.56 6.40 6.60
C ALA A 170 2.81 5.07 6.73
N CYS A 171 3.41 3.96 6.30
CA CYS A 171 2.78 2.65 6.46
C CYS A 171 2.70 2.25 7.93
N ILE A 172 3.73 2.57 8.74
CA ILE A 172 3.69 2.35 10.19
C ILE A 172 2.56 3.17 10.81
N LEU A 173 2.44 4.45 10.47
CA LEU A 173 1.37 5.32 10.96
C LEU A 173 -0.01 4.82 10.54
N ALA A 174 -0.17 4.37 9.29
CA ALA A 174 -1.43 3.83 8.80
C ALA A 174 -1.85 2.56 9.55
N VAL A 175 -0.89 1.70 9.93
CA VAL A 175 -1.18 0.52 10.75
C VAL A 175 -1.42 0.90 12.21
N HIS A 176 -0.68 1.86 12.75
CA HIS A 176 -0.92 2.40 14.09
C HIS A 176 -2.37 2.89 14.25
N ASP A 177 -2.87 3.62 13.26
CA ASP A 177 -4.21 4.19 13.29
C ASP A 177 -5.32 3.16 13.25
N THR A 178 -5.04 1.91 12.89
CA THR A 178 -6.03 0.84 12.94
C THR A 178 -6.49 0.50 14.36
N GLU A 179 -5.75 0.95 15.38
CA GLU A 179 -5.94 0.58 16.79
C GLU A 179 -5.79 -0.94 17.03
N ILE A 180 -5.22 -1.70 16.09
CA ILE A 180 -4.82 -3.10 16.29
C ILE A 180 -3.69 -3.14 17.32
N LEU A 181 -3.85 -3.99 18.33
CA LEU A 181 -2.83 -4.21 19.35
C LEU A 181 -1.50 -4.62 18.69
N PHE A 182 -0.42 -3.92 19.05
CA PHE A 182 0.92 -4.09 18.46
C PHE A 182 0.99 -3.87 16.93
N GLY A 183 0.06 -3.11 16.33
CA GLY A 183 0.02 -2.85 14.89
C GLY A 183 1.38 -2.44 14.27
N PRO A 184 2.08 -1.41 14.80
CA PRO A 184 3.41 -1.03 14.32
C PRO A 184 4.43 -2.16 14.37
N GLN A 185 4.44 -2.96 15.43
CA GLN A 185 5.35 -4.08 15.61
C GLN A 185 5.03 -5.21 14.62
N ILE A 186 3.75 -5.52 14.41
CA ILE A 186 3.28 -6.46 13.38
C ILE A 186 3.80 -6.02 12.00
N PHE A 187 3.68 -4.73 11.68
CA PHE A 187 4.22 -4.18 10.43
C PHE A 187 5.73 -4.41 10.32
N MET A 188 6.50 -4.11 11.36
CA MET A 188 7.96 -4.29 11.34
C MET A 188 8.36 -5.75 11.14
N VAL A 189 7.73 -6.69 11.86
CA VAL A 189 7.99 -8.12 11.71
C VAL A 189 7.64 -8.60 10.30
N MET A 190 6.45 -8.27 9.80
CA MET A 190 6.03 -8.66 8.45
C MET A 190 6.89 -8.02 7.36
N PHE A 191 7.40 -6.80 7.58
CA PHE A 191 8.36 -6.16 6.71
C PHE A 191 9.66 -6.96 6.61
N VAL A 192 10.23 -7.37 7.75
CA VAL A 192 11.45 -8.19 7.78
C VAL A 192 11.22 -9.55 7.10
N CYS A 193 10.07 -10.19 7.35
CA CYS A 193 9.69 -11.44 6.68
C CYS A 193 9.61 -11.26 5.16
N ASN A 194 8.91 -10.22 4.69
CA ASN A 194 8.79 -9.93 3.26
C ASN A 194 10.14 -9.56 2.64
N ALA A 195 10.97 -8.77 3.32
CA ALA A 195 12.30 -8.42 2.83
C ALA A 195 13.20 -9.66 2.68
N THR A 196 13.19 -10.54 3.69
CA THR A 196 13.90 -11.81 3.67
C THR A 196 13.40 -12.72 2.55
N LEU A 197 12.07 -12.81 2.39
CA LEU A 197 11.47 -13.61 1.31
C LEU A 197 11.86 -13.07 -0.07
N ASN A 198 11.83 -11.75 -0.30
CA ASN A 198 12.28 -11.17 -1.57
C ASN A 198 13.74 -11.49 -1.87
N ARG A 199 14.60 -11.46 -0.84
CA ARG A 199 16.02 -11.82 -0.99
C ARG A 199 16.19 -13.30 -1.31
N TRP A 200 15.52 -14.18 -0.56
CA TRP A 200 15.57 -15.61 -0.78
C TRP A 200 15.09 -15.98 -2.19
N VAL A 201 13.94 -15.46 -2.63
CA VAL A 201 13.43 -15.73 -3.99
C VAL A 201 14.40 -15.21 -5.06
N ALA A 202 15.02 -14.04 -4.85
CA ALA A 202 16.00 -13.51 -5.80
C ALA A 202 17.22 -14.43 -5.97
N VAL A 203 17.74 -15.00 -4.87
CA VAL A 203 18.85 -15.98 -4.90
C VAL A 203 18.43 -17.28 -5.58
N GLN A 204 17.23 -17.79 -5.28
CA GLN A 204 16.75 -19.03 -5.90
C GLN A 204 16.59 -18.89 -7.42
N ILE A 205 16.07 -17.76 -7.90
CA ILE A 205 15.92 -17.51 -9.34
C ILE A 205 17.28 -17.41 -10.03
N SER A 206 18.27 -16.76 -9.42
CA SER A 206 19.60 -16.60 -10.03
C SER A 206 20.33 -17.94 -10.15
N GLN A 207 20.19 -18.80 -9.14
CA GLN A 207 20.72 -20.16 -9.16
C GLN A 207 19.95 -21.07 -10.13
N SER A 208 18.63 -20.91 -10.23
CA SER A 208 17.79 -21.73 -11.12
C SER A 208 17.92 -21.36 -12.59
N ALA A 209 18.26 -20.11 -12.92
CA ALA A 209 18.55 -19.71 -14.32
C ALA A 209 19.74 -20.49 -14.93
N SER A 210 20.56 -21.14 -14.09
CA SER A 210 21.68 -22.01 -14.47
C SER A 210 21.28 -23.48 -14.70
N LYS A 211 20.09 -23.93 -14.26
CA LYS A 211 19.65 -25.33 -14.34
C LYS A 211 18.26 -25.44 -14.98
N SER A 212 18.08 -26.40 -15.90
CA SER A 212 16.86 -26.50 -16.73
C SER A 212 15.56 -26.52 -15.92
N LEU A 213 14.65 -25.63 -16.32
CA LEU A 213 13.25 -25.40 -15.93
C LEU A 213 12.59 -26.48 -15.02
N ARG A 214 12.50 -26.20 -13.72
CA ARG A 214 11.46 -26.74 -12.82
C ARG A 214 10.56 -25.58 -12.38
N TYR A 215 9.25 -25.80 -12.34
CA TYR A 215 8.28 -24.88 -11.75
C TYR A 215 8.42 -24.88 -10.21
N ASP A 216 9.50 -24.27 -9.72
CA ASP A 216 9.75 -24.15 -8.30
C ASP A 216 8.90 -23.03 -7.67
N VAL A 217 8.60 -23.17 -6.37
CA VAL A 217 7.88 -22.18 -5.55
C VAL A 217 8.45 -20.76 -5.73
N ALA A 218 9.76 -20.64 -5.92
CA ALA A 218 10.43 -19.37 -6.21
C ALA A 218 9.93 -18.69 -7.51
N GLN A 219 9.60 -19.46 -8.55
CA GLN A 219 9.09 -18.93 -9.81
C GLN A 219 7.65 -18.42 -9.67
N VAL A 220 6.82 -19.13 -8.90
CA VAL A 220 5.46 -18.67 -8.55
C VAL A 220 5.54 -17.37 -7.73
N LEU A 221 6.37 -17.33 -6.71
CA LEU A 221 6.56 -16.13 -5.88
C LEU A 221 7.12 -14.95 -6.68
N SER A 222 8.07 -15.20 -7.58
CA SER A 222 8.57 -14.20 -8.54
C SER A 222 7.45 -13.65 -9.41
N SER A 223 6.58 -14.54 -9.91
CA SER A 223 5.45 -14.17 -10.76
C SER A 223 4.47 -13.26 -10.01
N ALA A 224 4.30 -13.49 -8.69
CA ALA A 224 3.52 -12.68 -7.76
C ALA A 224 4.21 -11.38 -7.31
N GLY A 225 5.45 -11.13 -7.75
CA GLY A 225 6.20 -9.90 -7.48
C GLY A 225 7.19 -9.98 -6.33
N PHE A 226 7.40 -11.15 -5.74
CA PHE A 226 8.43 -11.41 -4.72
C PHE A 226 9.75 -11.79 -5.39
N ALA A 227 10.47 -10.82 -5.94
CA ALA A 227 11.85 -10.98 -6.38
C ALA A 227 12.45 -9.60 -6.65
N ASN A 228 13.61 -9.32 -6.07
CA ASN A 228 14.45 -8.21 -6.51
C ASN A 228 15.63 -8.74 -7.31
N LEU A 229 15.44 -8.90 -8.62
CA LEU A 229 16.44 -9.50 -9.52
C LEU A 229 17.75 -8.70 -9.62
N LYS A 230 17.82 -7.47 -9.11
CA LYS A 230 19.08 -6.72 -9.00
C LYS A 230 19.99 -7.23 -7.87
N MET A 231 19.44 -7.88 -6.84
CA MET A 231 20.24 -8.44 -5.74
C MET A 231 21.04 -9.66 -6.17
N ALA A 232 20.54 -10.40 -7.16
CA ALA A 232 21.18 -11.58 -7.71
C ALA A 232 22.51 -11.31 -8.44
N GLN A 233 22.81 -10.04 -8.76
CA GLN A 233 24.02 -9.65 -9.50
C GLN A 233 25.21 -9.34 -8.56
N HIS A 234 24.99 -9.30 -7.24
CA HIS A 234 25.99 -8.93 -6.23
C HIS A 234 26.05 -9.90 -5.04
N ALA A 235 25.35 -11.03 -5.13
CA ALA A 235 25.36 -12.11 -4.14
C ALA A 235 26.09 -13.32 -4.74
#